data_AF-A0A317D968-F1
#
_entry.id   AF-A0A317D968-F1
#
_cell.length_a   1.000
_cell.length_b   1.000
_cell.length_c   1.000
_cell.angle_alpha   90.00
_cell.angle_beta   90.00
_cell.angle_gamma   90.00
#
_symmetry.space_group_name_H-M   'P 1'
#
loop_
_entity.id
_entity.type
_entity.pdbx_description
1 polymer ?
#
loop_
_entity_poly.entity_id
_entity_poly.type
_entity_poly.pdbx_seq_one_letter_code
_entity_poly.pdbx_strand_id
1 'polypeptide(L)'
;MAALTEDDLEPARRRQLLARLVGQARARGLADLFKPKAAVRWMVDTVADVAPRVPVRDLATLRRHFPGLDDEALAERLIRNAARATAGVGAAGGGVAAVEWAVTPTLLSAPVLLAAETVAVAAIELKLIGELNEVYGVSLPTGGRQRAVVLVHSWASGRGINPMMPGVGVSAVLANGARKELRDALLKRFGRNLTTLGPFLTGAAVASYLNRRNTRNLAEQLRRDLRRQGRELPGSRPALP
;
A
#
# COMPACT_ATOMS: atom_id res chain seq x y z
N MET A 1 22.46 24.51 -1.78
CA MET A 1 22.67 24.98 -0.38
C MET A 1 21.30 25.46 0.12
N ALA A 2 20.67 25.01 1.19
CA ALA A 2 20.99 24.05 2.23
C ALA A 2 19.67 23.51 2.83
N ALA A 3 19.72 22.27 3.33
CA ALA A 3 18.89 21.65 4.37
C ALA A 3 17.46 22.15 4.63
N LEU A 4 16.46 21.35 4.24
CA LEU A 4 15.27 21.11 5.07
C LEU A 4 15.04 19.60 5.14
N THR A 5 15.84 18.98 6.00
CA THR A 5 15.58 17.66 6.59
C THR A 5 14.22 17.69 7.28
N GLU A 6 13.36 16.72 6.96
CA GLU A 6 11.97 16.56 7.41
C GLU A 6 11.80 16.29 8.93
N ASP A 7 12.84 16.48 9.74
CA ASP A 7 12.79 16.17 11.18
C ASP A 7 12.33 17.33 12.08
N ASP A 8 12.33 18.58 11.61
CA ASP A 8 12.01 19.75 12.44
C ASP A 8 10.63 20.39 12.18
N LEU A 9 9.65 19.59 11.78
CA LEU A 9 8.26 20.04 11.96
C LEU A 9 7.92 19.92 13.44
N GLU A 10 7.95 21.07 14.12
CA GLU A 10 7.52 21.29 15.49
C GLU A 10 6.29 20.40 15.81
N PRO A 11 6.29 19.62 16.91
CA PRO A 11 5.23 18.65 17.18
C PRO A 11 3.82 19.26 17.12
N ALA A 12 3.69 20.53 17.50
CA ALA A 12 2.45 21.29 17.40
C ALA A 12 1.98 21.51 15.95
N ARG A 13 2.91 21.76 15.03
CA ARG A 13 2.61 21.97 13.62
C ARG A 13 2.28 20.66 12.89
N ARG A 14 2.98 19.57 13.20
CA ARG A 14 2.58 18.22 12.75
C ARG A 14 1.16 17.88 13.25
N ARG A 15 0.86 18.13 14.53
CA ARG A 15 -0.48 17.94 15.10
C ARG A 15 -1.55 18.80 14.40
N GLN A 16 -1.27 20.06 14.10
CA GLN A 16 -2.20 20.93 13.37
C GLN A 16 -2.44 20.47 11.93
N LEU A 17 -1.39 20.03 11.22
CA LEU A 17 -1.53 19.53 9.85
C LEU A 17 -2.27 18.20 9.81
N LEU A 18 -1.99 17.30 10.75
CA LEU A 18 -2.74 16.06 10.95
C LEU A 18 -4.20 16.34 11.34
N ALA A 19 -4.46 17.29 12.24
CA ALA A 19 -5.82 17.68 12.62
C ALA A 19 -6.59 18.30 11.45
N ARG A 20 -5.92 19.08 10.59
CA ARG A 20 -6.52 19.62 9.36
C ARG A 20 -6.81 18.53 8.33
N LEU A 21 -5.90 17.57 8.15
CA LEU A 21 -6.14 16.39 7.30
C LEU A 21 -7.31 15.55 7.82
N VAL A 22 -7.38 15.31 9.13
CA VAL A 22 -8.49 14.61 9.79
C VAL A 22 -9.79 15.40 9.67
N GLY A 23 -9.76 16.73 9.82
CA GLY A 23 -10.94 17.59 9.64
C GLY A 23 -11.44 17.62 8.19
N GLN A 24 -10.53 17.68 7.22
CA GLN A 24 -10.85 17.60 5.79
C GLN A 24 -11.33 16.20 5.36
N ALA A 25 -10.92 15.15 6.07
CA ALA A 25 -11.48 13.82 5.93
C ALA A 25 -12.90 13.75 6.54
N ARG A 26 -13.14 14.43 7.67
CA ARG A 26 -14.45 14.48 8.36
C ARG A 26 -15.53 15.14 7.50
N ALA A 27 -15.19 16.22 6.81
CA ALA A 27 -16.08 16.91 5.87
C ALA A 27 -16.48 16.07 4.64
N ARG A 28 -15.78 14.94 4.38
CA ARG A 28 -16.06 14.03 3.26
C ARG A 28 -16.96 12.83 3.61
N GLY A 29 -17.66 12.87 4.75
CA GLY A 29 -18.69 11.86 5.07
C GLY A 29 -18.22 10.72 5.97
N LEU A 30 -17.35 10.99 6.95
CA LEU A 30 -16.92 10.01 7.96
C LEU A 30 -18.11 9.35 8.70
N ALA A 31 -19.25 10.06 8.80
CA ALA A 31 -20.49 9.56 9.38
C ALA A 31 -21.19 8.48 8.52
N ASP A 32 -20.89 8.37 7.22
CA ASP A 32 -21.46 7.31 6.37
C ASP A 32 -20.68 5.99 6.46
N LEU A 33 -19.48 5.98 7.06
CA LEU A 33 -18.60 4.81 7.17
C LEU A 33 -19.16 3.66 8.02
N PHE A 34 -20.28 3.88 8.72
CA PHE A 34 -21.06 2.81 9.37
C PHE A 34 -21.76 1.89 8.36
N LYS A 35 -21.91 2.33 7.09
CA LYS A 35 -22.44 1.50 6.00
C LYS A 35 -21.27 0.85 5.26
N PRO A 36 -21.19 -0.50 5.18
CA PRO A 36 -20.07 -1.19 4.52
C PRO A 36 -19.77 -0.71 3.10
N LYS A 37 -20.81 -0.37 2.32
CA LYS A 37 -20.68 0.17 0.96
C LYS A 37 -20.00 1.55 0.92
N ALA A 38 -20.26 2.41 1.91
CA ALA A 38 -19.67 3.73 1.98
C ALA A 38 -18.22 3.69 2.44
N ALA A 39 -17.88 2.81 3.38
CA ALA A 39 -16.48 2.56 3.77
C ALA A 39 -15.62 2.09 2.60
N VAL A 40 -16.15 1.15 1.82
CA VAL A 40 -15.49 0.65 0.61
C VAL A 40 -15.33 1.74 -0.44
N ARG A 41 -16.39 2.52 -0.71
CA ARG A 41 -16.31 3.65 -1.65
C ARG A 41 -15.23 4.64 -1.21
N TRP A 42 -15.21 5.01 0.06
CA TRP A 42 -14.19 5.90 0.62
C TRP A 42 -12.77 5.34 0.45
N MET A 43 -12.55 4.05 0.71
CA MET A 43 -11.23 3.43 0.50
C MET A 43 -10.82 3.47 -0.97
N VAL A 44 -11.75 3.14 -1.89
CA VAL A 44 -11.49 3.20 -3.34
C VAL A 44 -11.12 4.61 -3.78
N ASP A 45 -11.90 5.60 -3.36
CA ASP A 45 -11.65 7.02 -3.68
C ASP A 45 -10.29 7.48 -3.14
N THR A 46 -9.96 7.08 -1.91
CA THR A 46 -8.70 7.46 -1.24
C THR A 46 -7.50 6.79 -1.89
N VAL A 47 -7.55 5.48 -2.17
CA VAL A 47 -6.45 4.79 -2.86
C VAL A 47 -6.27 5.31 -4.28
N ALA A 48 -7.36 5.58 -5.01
CA ALA A 48 -7.29 6.15 -6.35
C ALA A 48 -6.63 7.53 -6.38
N ASP A 49 -6.83 8.35 -5.34
CA ASP A 49 -6.17 9.65 -5.20
C ASP A 49 -4.70 9.52 -4.75
N VAL A 50 -4.39 8.61 -3.82
CA VAL A 50 -3.03 8.41 -3.30
C VAL A 50 -2.12 7.71 -4.32
N ALA A 51 -2.61 6.71 -5.06
CA ALA A 51 -1.80 5.83 -5.91
C ALA A 51 -0.90 6.57 -6.92
N PRO A 52 -1.37 7.61 -7.65
CA PRO A 52 -0.50 8.38 -8.55
C PRO A 52 0.66 9.11 -7.87
N ARG A 53 0.52 9.40 -6.57
CA ARG A 53 1.49 10.15 -5.77
C ARG A 53 2.40 9.26 -4.93
N VAL A 54 2.18 7.93 -4.96
CA VAL A 54 3.06 6.99 -4.26
C VAL A 54 4.48 7.11 -4.82
N PRO A 55 5.49 7.43 -3.97
CA PRO A 55 6.86 7.59 -4.42
C PRO A 55 7.48 6.21 -4.65
N VAL A 56 7.76 5.89 -5.91
CA VAL A 56 8.54 4.72 -6.32
C VAL A 56 9.97 5.17 -6.58
N ARG A 57 10.92 4.59 -5.83
CA ARG A 57 12.35 4.90 -5.98
C ARG A 57 12.93 4.04 -7.10
N ASP A 58 13.65 4.68 -8.03
CA ASP A 58 14.40 3.96 -9.06
C ASP A 58 15.52 3.10 -8.45
N LEU A 59 16.02 2.14 -9.24
CA LEU A 59 17.07 1.22 -8.81
C LEU A 59 18.35 1.93 -8.34
N ALA A 60 18.73 3.04 -8.99
CA ALA A 60 19.91 3.81 -8.60
C ALA A 60 19.73 4.41 -7.19
N THR A 61 18.56 4.94 -6.91
CA THR A 61 18.17 5.49 -5.60
C THR A 61 18.09 4.40 -4.54
N LEU A 62 17.55 3.23 -4.88
CA LEU A 62 17.52 2.08 -3.99
C LEU A 62 18.92 1.59 -3.62
N ARG A 63 19.83 1.46 -4.59
CA ARG A 63 21.23 1.06 -4.34
C ARG A 63 22.00 2.08 -3.51
N ARG A 64 21.70 3.38 -3.63
CA ARG A 64 22.26 4.40 -2.73
C ARG A 64 21.77 4.25 -1.30
N HIS A 65 20.49 3.90 -1.10
CA HIS A 65 19.92 3.72 0.25
C HIS A 65 20.29 2.39 0.90
N PHE A 66 20.60 1.37 0.10
CA PHE A 66 20.95 0.02 0.56
C PHE A 66 22.25 -0.45 -0.13
N PRO A 67 23.40 0.18 0.20
CA PRO A 67 24.66 -0.14 -0.45
C PRO A 67 25.11 -1.58 -0.15
N GLY A 68 25.77 -2.21 -1.13
CA GLY A 68 26.36 -3.55 -1.00
C GLY A 68 25.35 -4.71 -1.03
N LEU A 69 24.08 -4.46 -1.39
CA LEU A 69 23.11 -5.52 -1.64
C LEU A 69 23.01 -5.80 -3.15
N ASP A 70 23.10 -7.06 -3.53
CA ASP A 70 22.66 -7.54 -4.84
C ASP A 70 21.14 -7.35 -5.00
N ASP A 71 20.62 -7.54 -6.22
CA ASP A 71 19.20 -7.30 -6.53
C ASP A 71 18.25 -8.20 -5.71
N GLU A 72 18.67 -9.41 -5.35
CA GLU A 72 17.85 -10.36 -4.58
C GLU A 72 17.85 -10.05 -3.08
N ALA A 73 19.00 -9.67 -2.54
CA ALA A 73 19.16 -9.20 -1.17
C ALA A 73 18.47 -7.84 -0.98
N LEU A 74 18.49 -6.98 -2.00
CA LEU A 74 17.76 -5.72 -2.05
C LEU A 74 16.25 -5.98 -2.06
N ALA A 75 15.75 -6.83 -2.96
CA ALA A 75 14.34 -7.23 -2.99
C ALA A 75 13.87 -7.76 -1.62
N GLU A 76 14.63 -8.70 -1.05
CA GLU A 76 14.33 -9.25 0.28
C GLU A 76 14.33 -8.16 1.38
N ARG A 77 15.27 -7.21 1.33
CA ARG A 77 15.30 -6.07 2.27
C ARG A 77 14.05 -5.21 2.13
N LEU A 78 13.61 -4.91 0.92
CA LEU A 78 12.39 -4.14 0.67
C LEU A 78 11.14 -4.87 1.19
N ILE A 79 11.02 -6.18 0.92
CA ILE A 79 9.93 -7.01 1.41
C ILE A 79 9.87 -7.00 2.95
N ARG A 80 11.01 -7.20 3.62
CA ARG A 80 11.07 -7.16 5.09
C ARG A 80 10.68 -5.80 5.65
N ASN A 81 11.12 -4.71 5.03
CA ASN A 81 10.80 -3.35 5.48
C ASN A 81 9.31 -3.05 5.30
N ALA A 82 8.73 -3.39 4.15
CA ALA A 82 7.30 -3.22 3.90
C ALA A 82 6.46 -4.07 4.87
N ALA A 83 6.83 -5.34 5.08
CA ALA A 83 6.12 -6.21 6.02
C ALA A 83 6.20 -5.71 7.48
N ARG A 84 7.30 -5.07 7.88
CA ARG A 84 7.42 -4.40 9.20
C ARG A 84 6.56 -3.15 9.27
N ALA A 85 6.54 -2.35 8.21
CA ALA A 85 5.72 -1.14 8.13
C ALA A 85 4.23 -1.49 8.23
N THR A 86 3.74 -2.47 7.47
CA THR A 86 2.32 -2.90 7.53
C THR A 86 1.97 -3.57 8.85
N ALA A 87 2.91 -4.28 9.49
CA ALA A 87 2.75 -4.73 10.87
C ALA A 87 2.53 -3.56 11.83
N GLY A 88 3.34 -2.50 11.71
CA GLY A 88 3.21 -1.28 12.52
C GLY A 88 1.86 -0.59 12.34
N VAL A 89 1.30 -0.57 11.12
CA VAL A 89 -0.05 -0.05 10.90
C VAL A 89 -1.10 -0.87 11.68
N GLY A 90 -0.99 -2.20 11.66
CA GLY A 90 -1.89 -3.07 12.44
C GLY A 90 -1.69 -2.97 13.96
N ALA A 91 -0.46 -2.68 14.41
CA ALA A 91 -0.18 -2.41 15.82
C ALA A 91 -0.86 -1.12 16.29
N ALA A 92 -0.76 -0.06 15.49
CA ALA A 92 -1.39 1.23 15.78
C ALA A 92 -2.92 1.12 15.73
N GLY A 93 -3.48 0.50 14.68
CA GLY A 93 -4.92 0.27 14.53
C GLY A 93 -5.49 -0.62 15.63
N GLY A 94 -4.89 -1.80 15.87
CA GLY A 94 -5.34 -2.70 16.92
C GLY A 94 -5.10 -2.17 18.35
N GLY A 95 -4.09 -1.31 18.55
CA GLY A 95 -3.82 -0.65 19.82
C GLY A 95 -4.82 0.44 20.15
N VAL A 96 -5.17 1.29 19.18
CA VAL A 96 -6.22 2.31 19.34
C VAL A 96 -7.58 1.66 19.55
N ALA A 97 -7.92 0.62 18.77
CA ALA A 97 -9.16 -0.13 18.95
C ALA A 97 -9.26 -0.74 20.36
N ALA A 98 -8.20 -1.37 20.87
CA ALA A 98 -8.20 -1.96 22.22
C ALA A 98 -8.44 -0.92 23.33
N VAL A 99 -7.95 0.31 23.16
CA VAL A 99 -8.15 1.41 24.11
C VAL A 99 -9.56 2.00 24.00
N GLU A 100 -10.11 2.15 22.79
CA GLU A 100 -11.49 2.65 22.60
C GLU A 100 -12.55 1.80 23.31
N TRP A 101 -12.35 0.48 23.41
CA TRP A 101 -13.24 -0.40 24.16
C TRP A 101 -13.11 -0.27 25.68
N ALA A 102 -11.99 0.27 26.18
CA ALA A 102 -11.71 0.38 27.61
C ALA A 102 -12.07 1.74 28.22
N VAL A 103 -12.12 2.83 27.45
CA VAL A 103 -12.10 4.19 28.02
C VAL A 103 -13.17 5.15 27.50
N THR A 104 -14.20 4.68 26.78
CA THR A 104 -15.32 5.42 26.12
C THR A 104 -15.18 5.36 24.59
N PRO A 105 -16.26 5.10 23.81
CA PRO A 105 -16.21 5.08 22.35
C PRO A 105 -16.01 6.50 21.79
N THR A 106 -14.77 6.99 21.79
CA THR A 106 -14.44 8.30 21.23
C THR A 106 -13.98 8.21 19.76
N LEU A 107 -14.72 8.93 18.91
CA LEU A 107 -14.35 9.58 17.63
C LEU A 107 -14.10 8.75 16.35
N LEU A 108 -13.67 7.49 16.37
CA LEU A 108 -13.57 6.64 15.17
C LEU A 108 -14.14 5.25 15.48
N SER A 109 -15.17 4.80 14.76
CA SER A 109 -15.63 3.42 14.97
C SER A 109 -14.61 2.43 14.42
N ALA A 110 -14.51 1.22 15.00
CA ALA A 110 -13.60 0.17 14.53
C ALA A 110 -13.61 -0.04 12.99
N PRO A 111 -14.76 0.04 12.28
CA PRO A 111 -14.79 0.01 10.81
C PRO A 111 -14.02 1.15 10.13
N VAL A 112 -14.04 2.36 10.70
CA VAL A 112 -13.32 3.52 10.16
C VAL A 112 -11.82 3.34 10.32
N LEU A 113 -11.39 2.93 11.51
CA LEU A 113 -9.98 2.68 11.79
C LEU A 113 -9.42 1.59 10.87
N LEU A 114 -10.18 0.51 10.69
CA LEU A 114 -9.80 -0.56 9.77
C LEU A 114 -9.76 -0.10 8.31
N ALA A 115 -10.67 0.78 7.90
CA ALA A 115 -10.65 1.34 6.54
C ALA A 115 -9.39 2.18 6.32
N ALA A 116 -9.02 3.04 7.28
CA ALA A 116 -7.81 3.84 7.23
C ALA A 116 -6.54 2.96 7.23
N GLU A 117 -6.49 1.94 8.08
CA GLU A 117 -5.43 0.92 8.10
C GLU A 117 -5.30 0.22 6.74
N THR A 118 -6.43 -0.18 6.14
CA THR A 118 -6.44 -0.85 4.84
C THR A 118 -5.86 0.03 3.74
N VAL A 119 -6.20 1.32 3.73
CA VAL A 119 -5.64 2.31 2.78
C VAL A 119 -4.13 2.50 3.00
N ALA A 120 -3.69 2.64 4.26
CA ALA A 120 -2.27 2.81 4.58
C ALA A 120 -1.44 1.59 4.15
N VAL A 121 -1.94 0.38 4.44
CA VAL A 121 -1.32 -0.88 4.01
C VAL A 121 -1.28 -0.97 2.48
N ALA A 122 -2.36 -0.60 1.78
CA ALA A 122 -2.38 -0.58 0.32
C ALA A 122 -1.32 0.38 -0.25
N ALA A 123 -1.16 1.58 0.32
CA ALA A 123 -0.15 2.53 -0.13
C ALA A 123 1.30 1.99 0.05
N ILE A 124 1.57 1.31 1.17
CA ILE A 124 2.87 0.66 1.42
C ILE A 124 3.12 -0.45 0.39
N GLU A 125 2.10 -1.26 0.09
CA GLU A 125 2.21 -2.36 -0.86
C GLU A 125 2.35 -1.87 -2.29
N LEU A 126 1.63 -0.81 -2.70
CA LEU A 126 1.79 -0.18 -4.01
C LEU A 126 3.22 0.33 -4.20
N LYS A 127 3.81 0.94 -3.16
CA LYS A 127 5.22 1.35 -3.17
C LYS A 127 6.14 0.15 -3.34
N LEU A 128 5.94 -0.89 -2.54
CA LEU A 128 6.74 -2.12 -2.61
C LEU A 128 6.67 -2.75 -4.01
N ILE A 129 5.47 -2.83 -4.59
CA ILE A 129 5.27 -3.34 -5.94
C ILE A 129 6.11 -2.55 -6.93
N GLY A 130 6.02 -1.21 -6.89
CA GLY A 130 6.77 -0.36 -7.79
C GLY A 130 8.28 -0.54 -7.65
N GLU A 131 8.79 -0.59 -6.43
CA GLU A 131 10.24 -0.74 -6.18
C GLU A 131 10.74 -2.14 -6.55
N LEU A 132 9.93 -3.19 -6.39
CA LEU A 132 10.31 -4.53 -6.87
C LEU A 132 10.35 -4.58 -8.41
N ASN A 133 9.48 -3.85 -9.12
CA ASN A 133 9.58 -3.74 -10.57
C ASN A 133 10.90 -3.08 -11.00
N GLU A 134 11.30 -2.00 -10.31
CA GLU A 134 12.60 -1.34 -10.53
C GLU A 134 13.79 -2.29 -10.28
N VAL A 135 13.74 -3.09 -9.22
CA VAL A 135 14.79 -4.07 -8.90
C VAL A 135 14.88 -5.18 -9.95
N TYR A 136 13.74 -5.67 -10.46
CA TYR A 136 13.69 -6.72 -11.47
C TYR A 136 13.77 -6.21 -12.92
N GLY A 137 13.97 -4.90 -13.12
CA GLY A 137 14.10 -4.30 -14.46
C GLY A 137 12.80 -4.28 -15.27
N VAL A 138 11.64 -4.47 -14.63
CA VAL A 138 10.33 -4.38 -15.29
C VAL A 138 9.91 -2.92 -15.33
N SER A 139 9.86 -2.35 -16.53
CA SER A 139 9.62 -0.91 -16.71
C SER A 139 8.20 -0.51 -16.33
N LEU A 140 8.08 0.53 -15.51
CA LEU A 140 6.81 1.18 -15.20
C LEU A 140 6.55 2.37 -16.13
N PRO A 141 5.29 2.72 -16.43
CA PRO A 141 4.98 3.96 -17.14
C PRO A 141 5.56 5.19 -16.43
N THR A 142 6.08 6.15 -17.19
CA THR A 142 6.64 7.41 -16.67
C THR A 142 5.56 8.36 -16.14
N GLY A 143 4.35 8.29 -16.68
CA GLY A 143 3.21 9.09 -16.23
C GLY A 143 2.59 8.57 -14.94
N GLY A 144 2.42 9.43 -13.93
CA GLY A 144 1.94 9.03 -12.60
C GLY A 144 0.57 8.35 -12.58
N ARG A 145 -0.37 8.77 -13.45
CA ARG A 145 -1.70 8.15 -13.57
C ARG A 145 -1.63 6.77 -14.24
N GLN A 146 -0.88 6.65 -15.34
CA GLN A 146 -0.68 5.37 -16.03
C GLN A 146 0.04 4.37 -15.11
N ARG A 147 1.07 4.82 -14.40
CA ARG A 147 1.77 4.03 -13.38
C ARG A 147 0.80 3.57 -12.28
N ALA A 148 -0.05 4.46 -11.78
CA ALA A 148 -1.02 4.10 -10.75
C ALA A 148 -1.97 2.99 -11.20
N VAL A 149 -2.51 3.06 -12.42
CA VAL A 149 -3.38 2.01 -12.97
C VAL A 149 -2.67 0.65 -12.99
N VAL A 150 -1.43 0.63 -13.46
CA VAL A 150 -0.63 -0.59 -13.56
C VAL A 150 -0.28 -1.15 -12.17
N LEU A 151 0.11 -0.30 -11.22
CA LEU A 151 0.39 -0.71 -9.85
C LEU A 151 -0.85 -1.24 -9.13
N VAL A 152 -2.00 -0.59 -9.30
CA VAL A 152 -3.28 -1.02 -8.72
C VAL A 152 -3.72 -2.36 -9.30
N HIS A 153 -3.54 -2.58 -10.60
CA HIS A 153 -3.83 -3.86 -11.23
C HIS A 153 -2.93 -4.99 -10.70
N SER A 154 -1.62 -4.74 -10.60
CA SER A 154 -0.65 -5.68 -10.01
C SER A 154 -0.99 -5.99 -8.54
N TRP A 155 -1.38 -4.98 -7.76
CA TRP A 155 -1.81 -5.13 -6.38
C TRP A 155 -3.10 -5.95 -6.24
N ALA A 156 -4.12 -5.65 -7.04
CA ALA A 156 -5.41 -6.32 -6.99
C ALA A 156 -5.33 -7.78 -7.43
N SER A 157 -4.49 -8.08 -8.43
CA SER A 157 -4.25 -9.45 -8.92
C SER A 157 -3.25 -10.24 -8.07
N GLY A 158 -2.42 -9.57 -7.25
CA GLY A 158 -1.32 -10.18 -6.50
C GLY A 158 -0.18 -10.68 -7.39
N ARG A 159 -0.12 -10.23 -8.65
CA ARG A 159 0.82 -10.73 -9.67
C ARG A 159 1.69 -9.63 -10.26
N GLY A 160 2.83 -10.04 -10.82
CA GLY A 160 3.75 -9.16 -11.57
C GLY A 160 3.09 -8.51 -12.78
N ILE A 161 3.56 -7.31 -13.14
CA ILE A 161 3.08 -6.59 -14.32
C ILE A 161 3.60 -7.30 -15.55
N ASN A 162 2.70 -7.85 -16.39
CA ASN A 162 3.13 -8.51 -17.62
C ASN A 162 3.49 -7.48 -18.71
N PRO A 163 4.78 -7.33 -19.09
CA PRO A 163 5.17 -6.39 -20.14
C PRO A 163 4.75 -6.86 -21.54
N MET A 164 4.41 -8.15 -21.71
CA MET A 164 3.98 -8.75 -22.97
C MET A 164 2.47 -8.62 -23.22
N MET A 165 1.73 -7.85 -22.42
CA MET A 165 0.41 -7.36 -22.83
C MET A 165 0.60 -6.07 -23.65
N PRO A 166 0.48 -6.11 -24.99
CA PRO A 166 0.49 -4.92 -25.81
C PRO A 166 -0.86 -4.22 -25.59
N GLY A 167 -0.86 -2.98 -25.04
CA GLY A 167 -2.12 -2.31 -24.78
C GLY A 167 -2.08 -0.99 -24.03
N VAL A 168 -1.03 -0.19 -24.19
CA VAL A 168 -1.04 1.23 -23.80
C VAL A 168 -1.91 1.99 -24.80
N GLY A 169 -3.23 1.84 -24.70
CA GLY A 169 -4.18 2.37 -25.69
C GLY A 169 -5.66 2.39 -25.33
N VAL A 170 -6.06 2.13 -24.08
CA VAL A 170 -7.50 2.16 -23.70
C VAL A 170 -7.73 2.93 -22.39
N SER A 171 -7.39 4.21 -22.39
CA SER A 171 -7.31 5.09 -21.21
C SER A 171 -8.61 5.16 -20.37
N ALA A 172 -9.79 4.99 -20.98
CA ALA A 172 -11.07 5.13 -20.29
C ALA A 172 -11.66 3.78 -19.81
N VAL A 173 -11.53 2.70 -20.60
CA VAL A 173 -12.06 1.37 -20.23
C VAL A 173 -11.15 0.71 -19.18
N LEU A 174 -9.83 0.93 -19.25
CA LEU A 174 -8.89 0.48 -18.22
C LEU A 174 -9.11 1.19 -16.88
N ALA A 175 -9.53 2.46 -16.88
CA ALA A 175 -9.80 3.20 -15.65
C ALA A 175 -11.01 2.64 -14.89
N ASN A 176 -12.09 2.28 -15.60
CA ASN A 176 -13.28 1.68 -14.98
C ASN A 176 -13.02 0.23 -14.54
N GLY A 177 -12.29 -0.56 -15.33
CA GLY A 177 -11.85 -1.91 -14.97
C GLY A 177 -10.95 -1.91 -13.73
N ALA A 178 -9.91 -1.08 -13.72
CA ALA A 178 -8.98 -0.94 -12.59
C ALA A 178 -9.70 -0.47 -11.32
N ARG A 179 -10.69 0.43 -11.44
CA ARG A 179 -11.50 0.87 -10.29
C ARG A 179 -12.37 -0.25 -9.72
N LYS A 180 -12.93 -1.11 -10.57
CA LYS A 180 -13.70 -2.29 -10.14
C LYS A 180 -12.79 -3.31 -9.46
N GLU A 181 -11.64 -3.62 -10.04
CA GLU A 181 -10.65 -4.53 -9.45
C GLU A 181 -10.14 -4.02 -8.10
N LEU A 182 -9.82 -2.72 -8.02
CA LEU A 182 -9.45 -2.06 -6.77
C LEU A 182 -10.55 -2.20 -5.71
N ARG A 183 -11.80 -1.94 -6.09
CA ARG A 183 -12.96 -2.07 -5.21
C ARG A 183 -13.09 -3.51 -4.70
N ASP A 184 -13.02 -4.49 -5.59
CA ASP A 184 -13.24 -5.89 -5.24
C ASP A 184 -12.09 -6.44 -4.38
N ALA A 185 -10.85 -6.01 -4.64
CA ALA A 185 -9.68 -6.32 -3.81
C ALA A 185 -9.76 -5.66 -2.42
N LEU A 186 -10.14 -4.38 -2.34
CA LEU A 186 -10.37 -3.68 -1.06
C LEU A 186 -11.52 -4.31 -0.28
N LEU A 187 -12.63 -4.65 -0.94
CA LEU A 187 -13.76 -5.36 -0.34
C LEU A 187 -13.31 -6.68 0.29
N LYS A 188 -12.58 -7.50 -0.48
CA LYS A 188 -12.08 -8.80 -0.02
C LYS A 188 -11.16 -8.64 1.19
N ARG A 189 -10.25 -7.66 1.16
CA ARG A 189 -9.28 -7.42 2.24
C ARG A 189 -9.96 -6.87 3.50
N PHE A 190 -10.80 -5.85 3.34
CA PHE A 190 -11.56 -5.24 4.43
C PHE A 190 -12.51 -6.25 5.06
N GLY A 191 -13.24 -7.03 4.26
CA GLY A 191 -14.12 -8.09 4.74
C GLY A 191 -13.36 -9.18 5.50
N ARG A 192 -12.22 -9.66 4.98
CA ARG A 192 -11.37 -10.64 5.68
C ARG A 192 -10.85 -10.09 7.00
N ASN A 193 -10.43 -8.83 7.04
CA ASN A 193 -9.94 -8.22 8.28
C ASN A 193 -11.07 -7.99 9.29
N LEU A 194 -12.28 -7.60 8.84
CA LEU A 194 -13.48 -7.49 9.68
C LEU A 194 -13.91 -8.83 10.27
N THR A 195 -13.89 -9.93 9.50
CA THR A 195 -14.21 -11.25 10.05
C THR A 195 -13.12 -11.78 10.96
N THR A 196 -11.88 -11.32 10.78
CA THR A 196 -10.79 -11.64 11.70
C THR A 196 -10.93 -10.86 13.02
N LEU A 197 -11.61 -9.70 13.02
CA LEU A 197 -12.13 -8.95 14.18
C LEU A 197 -13.34 -9.64 14.86
N GLY A 198 -13.34 -10.97 14.97
CA GLY A 198 -14.38 -11.74 15.68
C GLY A 198 -14.59 -11.34 17.16
N PRO A 199 -15.42 -12.07 17.95
CA PRO A 199 -15.90 -11.66 19.30
C PRO A 199 -14.83 -11.33 20.35
N PHE A 200 -13.55 -11.55 20.04
CA PHE A 200 -12.40 -11.27 20.88
C PHE A 200 -11.42 -10.35 20.14
N LEU A 201 -11.81 -9.09 19.92
CA LEU A 201 -10.97 -7.95 19.53
C LEU A 201 -9.53 -8.34 19.20
N THR A 202 -9.27 -8.57 17.91
CA THR A 202 -7.96 -8.96 17.39
C THR A 202 -6.93 -7.92 17.84
N GLY A 203 -6.27 -8.20 18.97
CA GLY A 203 -5.39 -7.22 19.60
C GLY A 203 -4.28 -6.79 18.63
N ALA A 204 -3.64 -5.67 18.95
CA ALA A 204 -2.54 -5.09 18.17
C ALA A 204 -1.55 -6.14 17.62
N ALA A 205 -1.20 -7.16 18.41
CA ALA A 205 -0.28 -8.22 18.01
C ALA A 205 -0.79 -9.09 16.86
N VAL A 206 -2.07 -9.49 16.88
CA VAL A 206 -2.65 -10.35 15.83
C VAL A 206 -2.88 -9.54 14.55
N ALA A 207 -3.37 -8.31 14.66
CA ALA A 207 -3.50 -7.40 13.51
C ALA A 207 -2.14 -7.13 12.85
N SER A 208 -1.10 -6.87 13.65
CA SER A 208 0.28 -6.73 13.18
C SER A 208 0.78 -7.97 12.44
N TYR A 209 0.57 -9.16 13.02
CA TYR A 209 1.01 -10.42 12.44
C TYR A 209 0.33 -10.68 11.10
N LEU A 210 -0.99 -10.45 11.00
CA LEU A 210 -1.76 -10.68 9.79
C LEU A 210 -1.34 -9.74 8.66
N ASN A 211 -1.16 -8.45 8.95
CA ASN A 211 -0.64 -7.52 7.94
C ASN A 211 0.75 -7.90 7.47
N ARG A 212 1.65 -8.21 8.41
CA ARG A 212 3.01 -8.67 8.10
C ARG A 212 3.00 -9.89 7.17
N ARG A 213 2.17 -10.89 7.50
CA ARG A 213 2.05 -12.14 6.73
C ARG A 213 1.44 -11.89 5.36
N ASN A 214 0.38 -11.11 5.26
CA ASN A 214 -0.28 -10.80 4.00
C ASN A 214 0.65 -10.03 3.04
N THR A 215 1.36 -9.02 3.55
CA THR A 215 2.32 -8.25 2.74
C THR A 215 3.48 -9.13 2.26
N ARG A 216 4.00 -10.03 3.10
CA ARG A 216 5.01 -11.00 2.66
C ARG A 216 4.49 -11.92 1.57
N ASN A 217 3.32 -12.53 1.76
CA ASN A 217 2.74 -13.44 0.79
C ASN A 217 2.52 -12.76 -0.57
N LEU A 218 2.00 -11.52 -0.58
CA LEU A 218 1.86 -10.70 -1.79
C LEU A 218 3.22 -10.49 -2.45
N ALA A 219 4.22 -10.07 -1.68
CA ALA A 219 5.51 -9.72 -2.25
C ALA A 219 6.31 -10.93 -2.74
N GLU A 220 6.17 -12.09 -2.09
CA GLU A 220 6.77 -13.35 -2.54
C GLU A 220 6.12 -13.87 -3.83
N GLN A 221 4.80 -13.74 -3.98
CA GLN A 221 4.10 -14.06 -5.23
C GLN A 221 4.61 -13.14 -6.35
N LEU A 222 4.61 -11.83 -6.10
CA LEU A 222 5.11 -10.84 -7.03
C LEU A 222 6.57 -11.07 -7.41
N ARG A 223 7.44 -11.35 -6.44
CA ARG A 223 8.87 -11.65 -6.67
C ARG A 223 9.05 -12.84 -7.60
N ARG A 224 8.26 -13.90 -7.44
CA ARG A 224 8.31 -15.07 -8.33
C ARG A 224 7.89 -14.71 -9.76
N ASP A 225 6.85 -13.90 -9.91
CA ASP A 225 6.36 -13.46 -11.22
C ASP A 225 7.36 -12.53 -11.92
N LEU A 226 7.89 -11.53 -11.21
CA LEU A 226 8.88 -10.58 -11.75
C LEU A 226 10.19 -11.28 -12.11
N ARG A 227 10.65 -12.28 -11.34
CA ARG A 227 11.80 -13.12 -11.71
C ARG A 227 11.59 -13.86 -13.03
N ARG A 228 10.37 -14.32 -13.31
CA ARG A 228 10.04 -14.97 -14.59
C ARG A 228 10.05 -13.97 -15.73
N GLN A 229 9.36 -12.83 -15.55
CA GLN A 229 9.26 -11.77 -16.55
C GLN A 229 10.62 -11.14 -16.88
N GLY A 230 11.46 -10.88 -15.88
CA GLY A 230 12.81 -10.35 -16.08
C GLY A 230 13.68 -11.26 -16.94
N ARG A 231 13.54 -12.60 -16.81
CA ARG A 231 14.27 -13.58 -17.65
C ARG A 231 13.76 -13.63 -19.09
N GLU A 232 12.48 -13.34 -19.31
CA GLU A 232 11.83 -13.41 -20.62
C GLU A 232 12.05 -12.15 -21.46
N LEU A 233 12.40 -11.01 -20.84
CA LEU A 233 12.68 -9.76 -21.54
C LEU A 233 14.06 -9.80 -22.25
N PRO A 234 14.13 -9.55 -23.57
CA PRO A 234 15.39 -9.41 -24.30
C PRO A 234 16.22 -8.26 -23.72
N GLY A 235 17.46 -8.53 -23.29
CA GLY A 235 18.34 -7.54 -22.68
C GLY A 235 18.29 -7.49 -21.14
N SER A 236 17.77 -8.53 -20.49
CA SER A 236 17.89 -8.70 -19.03
C SER A 236 19.35 -8.51 -18.62
N ARG A 237 19.62 -7.49 -17.80
CA ARG A 237 20.95 -7.27 -17.25
C ARG A 237 21.37 -8.52 -16.46
N PRO A 238 22.62 -8.99 -16.59
CA PRO A 238 23.12 -10.02 -15.70
C PRO A 238 22.97 -9.52 -14.27
N ALA A 239 22.38 -10.34 -13.40
CA ALA A 239 22.36 -10.08 -11.96
C ALA A 239 23.80 -9.83 -11.53
N LEU A 240 24.09 -8.63 -11.04
CA LEU A 240 25.42 -8.34 -10.53
C LEU A 240 25.65 -9.24 -9.30
N PRO A 241 26.84 -9.86 -9.19
CA PRO A 241 27.20 -10.70 -8.04
C PRO A 241 27.23 -9.91 -6.73
#